data_AF-A0A7K8FE87-F1
#
_entry.id   AF-A0A7K8FE87-F1
#
_cell.length_a   1.000
_cell.length_b   1.000
_cell.length_c   1.000
_cell.angle_alpha   90.00
_cell.angle_beta   90.00
_cell.angle_gamma   90.00
#
_symmetry.space_group_name_H-M   'P 1'
#
loop_
_entity.id
_entity.type
_entity.pdbx_description
1 polymer ?
#
loop_
_entity_poly.entity_id
_entity_poly.type
_entity_poly.pdbx_seq_one_letter_code
_entity_poly.pdbx_strand_id
1 'polypeptide(L)'
;AWTRRWVESKHKPDYGRFVLTAGKFYGDAEKDKGIQTSQDARFYALSSRFEPFSNRDKTLVVQFTVKHEQNIDCGGGYVKLFPASLSQEDMHGDSEYNIMFG
;
A
#
# COMPACT_ATOMS: atom_id res chain seq x y z
N ALA A 1 11.87 -1.43 -11.95
CA ALA A 1 11.20 -0.27 -11.34
C ALA A 1 9.97 -0.75 -10.56
N TRP A 2 9.69 -0.15 -9.40
CA TRP A 2 8.57 -0.54 -8.54
C TRP A 2 7.21 -0.44 -9.25
N THR A 3 7.04 0.56 -10.12
CA THR A 3 5.83 0.78 -10.94
C THR A 3 5.42 -0.39 -11.84
N ARG A 4 6.31 -1.36 -12.11
CA ARG A 4 5.97 -2.58 -12.86
C ARG A 4 5.28 -3.65 -12.02
N ARG A 5 5.39 -3.57 -10.69
CA ARG A 5 4.85 -4.56 -9.74
C ARG A 5 3.59 -4.09 -9.02
N TRP A 6 3.36 -2.78 -9.03
CA TRP A 6 2.24 -2.15 -8.34
C TRP A 6 1.24 -1.61 -9.36
N VAL A 7 -0.04 -1.77 -9.07
CA VAL A 7 -1.17 -1.36 -9.91
C VAL A 7 -2.00 -0.36 -9.11
N GLU A 8 -2.22 0.81 -9.69
CA GLU A 8 -3.16 1.81 -9.15
C GLU A 8 -4.58 1.42 -9.54
N SER A 9 -5.50 1.55 -8.58
CA SER A 9 -6.93 1.43 -8.87
C SER A 9 -7.42 2.61 -9.71
N LYS A 10 -8.36 2.32 -10.60
CA LYS A 10 -9.10 3.27 -11.44
C LYS A 10 -10.54 3.44 -10.97
N HIS A 11 -10.92 2.82 -9.85
CA HIS A 11 -12.29 2.89 -9.30
C HIS A 11 -12.76 4.33 -9.05
N LYS A 12 -11.83 5.24 -8.70
CA LYS A 12 -12.08 6.69 -8.60
C LYS A 12 -11.06 7.45 -9.44
N PRO A 13 -11.48 8.53 -10.15
CA PRO A 13 -10.57 9.32 -10.97
C PRO A 13 -9.62 10.20 -10.15
N ASP A 14 -9.92 10.45 -8.88
CA ASP A 14 -9.22 11.41 -8.02
C ASP A 14 -8.37 10.76 -6.92
N TYR A 15 -8.00 9.49 -7.07
CA TYR A 15 -7.06 8.84 -6.15
C TYR A 15 -5.72 9.59 -6.10
N GLY A 16 -5.15 9.66 -4.90
CA GLY A 16 -3.84 10.23 -4.66
C GLY A 16 -2.72 9.41 -5.30
N ARG A 17 -1.61 10.08 -5.61
CA ARG A 17 -0.45 9.52 -6.28
C ARG A 17 0.64 9.12 -5.29
N PHE A 18 1.20 7.95 -5.53
CA PHE A 18 2.36 7.46 -4.81
C PHE A 18 3.65 7.88 -5.52
N VAL A 19 4.65 8.29 -4.75
CA VAL A 19 5.99 8.61 -5.25
C VAL A 19 7.04 7.77 -4.54
N LEU A 20 8.16 7.52 -5.21
CA LEU A 20 9.29 6.80 -4.62
C LEU A 20 10.31 7.80 -4.08
N THR A 21 10.48 7.83 -2.76
CA THR A 21 11.40 8.76 -2.09
C THR A 21 11.80 8.26 -0.71
N ALA A 22 12.95 8.72 -0.22
CA ALA A 22 13.40 8.50 1.16
C ALA A 22 12.87 9.58 2.13
N GLY A 23 12.21 10.63 1.61
CA GLY A 23 11.70 11.76 2.41
C GLY A 23 12.75 12.86 2.65
N LYS A 24 12.45 13.74 3.60
CA LYS A 24 13.31 14.88 3.99
C LYS A 24 14.50 14.45 4.85
N PHE A 25 14.32 13.40 5.65
CA PHE A 25 15.40 12.81 6.45
C PHE A 25 15.33 11.28 6.40
N TYR A 26 16.50 10.64 6.38
CA TYR A 26 16.65 9.20 6.21
C TYR A 26 17.94 8.74 6.87
N GLY A 27 18.06 7.44 7.16
CA GLY A 27 19.32 6.82 7.55
C GLY A 27 20.21 6.57 6.33
N ASP A 28 19.64 6.06 5.25
CA ASP A 28 20.32 5.77 3.98
C ASP A 28 19.43 6.17 2.80
N ALA A 29 19.94 7.09 1.96
CA ALA A 29 19.17 7.72 0.88
C ALA A 29 18.60 6.75 -0.16
N GLU A 30 19.24 5.59 -0.35
CA GLU A 30 18.82 4.59 -1.35
C GLU A 30 18.00 3.47 -0.70
N LYS A 31 18.42 2.98 0.47
CA LYS A 31 17.74 1.87 1.15
C LYS A 31 16.40 2.29 1.77
N ASP A 32 16.29 3.55 2.20
CA ASP A 32 15.06 4.06 2.84
C ASP A 32 14.04 4.57 1.84
N LYS A 33 14.29 4.42 0.52
CA LYS A 33 13.27 4.74 -0.49
C LYS A 33 12.05 3.85 -0.32
N GLY A 34 10.95 4.49 0.03
CA GLY A 34 9.64 3.86 0.17
C GLY A 34 8.61 4.48 -0.76
N ILE A 35 7.41 3.91 -0.74
CA ILE A 35 6.25 4.45 -1.43
C ILE A 35 5.60 5.49 -0.49
N GLN A 36 5.60 6.76 -0.90
CA GLN A 36 5.05 7.88 -0.11
C GLN A 36 3.79 8.45 -0.78
N THR A 37 2.78 8.77 0.03
CA THR A 37 1.61 9.56 -0.37
C THR A 37 2.02 11.00 -0.65
N SER A 38 1.65 11.56 -1.82
CA SER A 38 2.15 12.88 -2.26
C SER A 38 1.13 14.03 -2.19
N GLN A 39 -0.12 13.75 -1.82
CA GLN A 39 -1.23 14.69 -1.85
C GLN A 39 -2.07 14.58 -0.58
N ASP A 40 -2.40 15.72 0.03
CA ASP A 40 -3.21 15.80 1.23
C ASP A 40 -4.69 15.52 0.94
N ALA A 41 -5.42 15.03 1.95
CA ALA A 41 -6.87 14.79 1.90
C ALA A 41 -7.32 13.93 0.69
N ARG A 42 -6.51 12.93 0.30
CA ARG A 42 -6.84 11.98 -0.76
C ARG A 42 -6.96 10.55 -0.24
N PHE A 43 -7.86 9.79 -0.85
CA PHE A 43 -7.81 8.34 -0.77
C PHE A 43 -6.69 7.80 -1.65
N TYR A 44 -6.12 6.68 -1.25
CA TYR A 44 -5.05 5.99 -1.98
C TYR A 44 -5.43 4.53 -2.19
N ALA A 45 -5.17 4.01 -3.38
CA ALA A 45 -5.49 2.65 -3.76
C ALA A 45 -4.42 2.09 -4.70
N LEU A 46 -3.41 1.44 -4.12
CA LEU A 46 -2.31 0.79 -4.83
C LEU A 46 -2.15 -0.62 -4.30
N SER A 47 -2.03 -1.60 -5.19
CA SER A 47 -1.89 -3.02 -4.82
C SER A 47 -0.78 -3.69 -5.61
N SER A 48 -0.16 -4.72 -5.03
CA SER A 48 0.81 -5.57 -5.71
C SER A 48 0.39 -7.02 -5.59
N ARG A 49 0.43 -7.74 -6.71
CA ARG A 49 0.08 -9.16 -6.77
C ARG A 49 1.32 -10.01 -6.60
N PHE A 50 1.16 -11.12 -5.90
CA PHE A 50 2.14 -12.18 -5.71
C PHE A 50 1.47 -13.55 -5.98
N GLU A 51 2.27 -14.61 -6.05
CA GLU A 51 1.76 -15.96 -6.27
C GLU A 51 0.74 -16.36 -5.19
N PRO A 52 -0.49 -16.76 -5.57
CA PRO A 52 -1.51 -17.13 -4.61
C PRO A 52 -1.06 -18.29 -3.71
N PHE A 53 -1.37 -18.20 -2.42
CA PHE A 53 -1.09 -19.25 -1.45
C PHE A 53 -2.18 -19.32 -0.37
N SER A 54 -2.17 -20.39 0.43
CA SER A 54 -2.99 -20.52 1.62
C SER A 54 -2.10 -20.70 2.86
N ASN A 55 -2.47 -20.06 3.97
CA ASN A 55 -1.83 -20.24 5.27
C ASN A 55 -2.52 -21.31 6.13
N ARG A 56 -3.40 -22.15 5.57
CA ARG A 56 -4.02 -23.25 6.32
C ARG A 56 -2.93 -24.11 6.95
N ASP A 57 -3.07 -24.37 8.26
CA ASP A 57 -2.14 -25.17 9.08
C ASP A 57 -0.69 -24.66 9.09
N LYS A 58 -0.48 -23.36 8.76
CA LYS A 58 0.81 -22.69 8.73
C LYS A 58 0.75 -21.31 9.37
N THR A 59 1.87 -20.87 9.92
CA THR A 59 1.99 -19.48 10.42
C THR A 59 2.05 -18.50 9.26
N LEU A 60 1.24 -17.44 9.32
CA LEU A 60 1.32 -16.29 8.43
C LEU A 60 1.98 -15.13 9.18
N VAL A 61 2.98 -14.51 8.56
CA VAL A 61 3.63 -13.29 9.06
C VAL A 61 3.46 -12.19 8.02
N VAL A 62 2.93 -11.04 8.45
CA VAL A 62 2.83 -9.82 7.64
C VAL A 62 3.62 -8.73 8.34
N GLN A 63 4.62 -8.17 7.66
CA GLN A 63 5.50 -7.16 8.23
C GLN A 63 5.77 -6.07 7.21
N PHE A 64 5.70 -4.82 7.67
CA PHE A 64 6.03 -3.63 6.90
C PHE A 64 6.44 -2.51 7.86
N THR A 65 7.03 -1.44 7.32
CA THR A 65 7.39 -0.24 8.08
C THR A 65 6.54 0.94 7.62
N VAL A 66 6.16 1.80 8.56
CA VAL A 66 5.45 3.06 8.30
C VAL A 66 6.24 4.19 8.95
N LYS A 67 6.39 5.28 8.21
CA LYS A 67 6.99 6.52 8.70
C LYS A 67 6.07 7.69 8.38
N HIS A 68 5.42 8.24 9.40
CA HIS A 68 4.67 9.49 9.28
C HIS A 68 5.60 10.70 9.45
N GLU A 69 6.44 10.94 8.44
CA GLU A 69 7.41 12.05 8.41
C GLU A 69 6.74 13.43 8.57
N GLN A 70 5.52 13.56 8.06
CA GLN A 70 4.76 14.80 7.98
C GLN A 70 4.07 15.20 9.29
N ASN A 71 4.24 14.43 10.38
CA ASN A 71 3.46 14.57 11.62
C ASN A 71 1.95 14.52 11.32
N ILE A 72 1.50 13.39 10.79
CA ILE A 72 0.12 13.21 10.33
C ILE A 72 -0.88 13.52 11.47
N ASP A 73 -1.95 14.24 11.12
CA ASP A 73 -3.07 14.56 12.01
C ASP A 73 -4.19 13.51 11.92
N CYS A 74 -4.54 13.10 10.70
CA CYS A 74 -5.54 12.08 10.42
C CYS A 74 -5.19 11.32 9.13
N GLY A 75 -4.99 10.00 9.24
CA GLY A 75 -4.81 9.12 8.08
C GLY A 75 -4.45 7.70 8.47
N GLY A 76 -4.61 6.77 7.52
CA GLY A 76 -4.30 5.34 7.73
C GLY A 76 -2.85 5.00 7.38
N GLY A 77 -2.31 3.98 8.06
CA GLY A 77 -1.00 3.40 7.81
C GLY A 77 -1.03 1.87 7.68
N TYR A 78 -2.18 1.29 7.33
CA TYR A 78 -2.39 -0.16 7.32
C TYR A 78 -2.32 -0.77 5.91
N VAL A 79 -2.14 -2.08 5.85
CA VAL A 79 -2.24 -2.89 4.62
C VAL A 79 -3.47 -3.80 4.66
N LYS A 80 -3.92 -4.22 3.47
CA LYS A 80 -4.97 -5.24 3.28
C LYS A 80 -4.41 -6.41 2.48
N LEU A 81 -4.71 -7.63 2.91
CA LEU A 81 -4.47 -8.86 2.15
C LEU A 81 -5.77 -9.29 1.49
N PHE A 82 -5.74 -9.42 0.16
CA PHE A 82 -6.91 -9.73 -0.65
C PHE A 82 -6.87 -11.18 -1.16
N PRO A 83 -8.02 -11.80 -1.41
CA PRO A 83 -8.06 -13.02 -2.21
C PRO A 83 -7.56 -12.76 -3.63
N ALA A 84 -7.08 -13.82 -4.31
CA ALA A 84 -6.55 -13.70 -5.67
C ALA A 84 -7.60 -13.21 -6.69
N SER A 85 -8.89 -13.31 -6.38
CA SER A 85 -10.01 -12.84 -7.20
C SER A 85 -10.14 -11.31 -7.27
N LEU A 86 -9.43 -10.54 -6.45
CA LEU A 86 -9.48 -9.07 -6.51
C LEU A 86 -9.10 -8.57 -7.92
N SER A 87 -9.95 -7.71 -8.48
CA SER A 87 -9.57 -6.85 -9.60
C SER A 87 -8.78 -5.64 -9.08
N GLN A 88 -7.46 -5.62 -9.35
CA GLN A 88 -6.59 -4.55 -8.83
C GLN A 88 -6.95 -3.17 -9.39
N GLU A 89 -7.42 -3.11 -10.64
CA GLU A 89 -7.85 -1.87 -11.27
C GLU A 89 -9.16 -1.32 -10.70
N ASP A 90 -9.91 -2.11 -9.92
CA ASP A 90 -11.16 -1.68 -9.29
C ASP A 90 -11.10 -1.73 -7.76
N MET A 91 -9.91 -1.87 -7.17
CA MET A 91 -9.74 -1.92 -5.71
C MET A 91 -10.21 -0.61 -5.05
N HIS A 92 -10.98 -0.72 -3.97
CA HIS A 92 -11.51 0.42 -3.22
C HIS A 92 -11.76 0.05 -1.74
N GLY A 93 -12.34 0.98 -0.97
CA GLY A 93 -12.56 0.84 0.48
C GLY A 93 -13.42 -0.38 0.85
N ASP A 94 -14.44 -0.66 0.04
CA ASP A 94 -15.45 -1.69 0.27
C ASP A 94 -15.13 -3.03 -0.42
N SER A 95 -14.00 -3.11 -1.14
CA SER A 95 -13.55 -4.37 -1.72
C SER A 95 -13.31 -5.42 -0.63
N GLU A 96 -13.81 -6.63 -0.85
CA GLU A 96 -13.66 -7.76 0.07
C GLU A 96 -12.17 -8.09 0.29
N TYR A 97 -11.74 -8.16 1.56
CA TYR A 97 -10.38 -8.51 1.96
C TYR A 97 -10.39 -9.63 3.00
N ASN A 98 -9.31 -10.41 3.06
CA ASN A 98 -9.15 -11.48 4.05
C ASN A 98 -8.69 -10.94 5.40
N ILE A 99 -7.68 -10.05 5.39
CA ILE A 99 -7.04 -9.50 6.59
C ILE A 99 -6.72 -8.02 6.35
N MET A 100 -6.93 -7.19 7.37
CA MET A 100 -6.47 -5.80 7.43
C MET A 100 -5.62 -5.64 8.69
N PHE A 101 -4.43 -5.04 8.57
CA PHE A 101 -3.46 -4.93 9.66
C PHE A 101 -2.60 -3.66 9.54
N GLY A 102 -2.50 -2.91 10.64
CA GLY A 102 -1.65 -1.73 10.81
C GLY A 102 -2.29 -0.63 11.64
#